data_AF-A0A4S3JKX5-F1
#
_entry.id   AF-A0A4S3JKX5-F1
#
_cell.length_a   1.000
_cell.length_b   1.000
_cell.length_c   1.000
_cell.angle_alpha   90.00
_cell.angle_beta   90.00
_cell.angle_gamma   90.00
#
_symmetry.space_group_name_H-M   'P 1'
#
loop_
_entity.id
_entity.type
_entity.pdbx_description
1 polymer ?
#
loop_
_entity_poly.entity_id
_entity_poly.type
_entity_poly.pdbx_seq_one_letter_code
_entity_poly.pdbx_strand_id
1 'polypeptide(L)'
;MLKRIMDDPTRKAILVLPYVALVQEKLKWLRRIVQGLEKHVHDDDDDDEKTDLAKPYHQHWKKLQKSIRANSMINTAIEERIIGDLGVVVLDELHMLDDEHRGYLMELMVTKLLLLQQNIQIIAVPDNG
;
A
#
# COMPACT_ATOMS: atom_id res chain seq x y z
N MET A 1 7.65 -3.93 6.01
CA MET A 1 6.27 -3.92 5.48
C MET A 1 5.44 -5.10 5.99
N LEU A 2 5.73 -6.35 5.59
CA LEU A 2 4.89 -7.51 5.93
C LEU A 2 4.67 -7.71 7.43
N LYS A 3 5.72 -7.62 8.25
CA LYS A 3 5.62 -7.68 9.72
C LYS A 3 4.52 -6.76 10.27
N ARG A 4 4.45 -5.50 9.80
CA ARG A 4 3.49 -4.51 10.31
C ARG A 4 2.05 -4.79 9.88
N ILE A 5 1.85 -5.49 8.75
CA ILE A 5 0.53 -5.95 8.31
C ILE A 5 0.13 -7.22 9.07
N MET A 6 1.10 -8.08 9.40
CA MET A 6 0.84 -9.28 10.19
C MET A 6 0.53 -8.94 11.65
N ASP A 7 1.20 -7.94 12.22
CA ASP A 7 0.97 -7.45 13.59
C ASP A 7 -0.39 -6.74 13.71
N ASP A 8 -0.86 -6.07 12.64
CA ASP A 8 -2.16 -5.41 12.59
C ASP A 8 -2.79 -5.56 11.17
N PRO A 9 -3.63 -6.60 10.95
CA PRO A 9 -4.24 -6.89 9.65
C PRO A 9 -5.24 -5.85 9.17
N THR A 10 -5.71 -4.98 10.08
CA THR A 10 -6.63 -3.90 9.72
C THR A 10 -5.89 -2.81 8.95
N ARG A 11 -4.60 -2.59 9.27
CA ARG A 11 -3.73 -1.61 8.62
C ARG A 11 -3.33 -1.98 7.21
N LYS A 12 -3.19 -0.95 6.39
CA LYS A 12 -2.81 -1.04 4.97
C LYS A 12 -1.34 -0.72 4.77
N ALA A 13 -0.80 -1.20 3.65
CA ALA A 13 0.53 -0.87 3.19
C ALA A 13 0.48 -0.38 1.74
N ILE A 14 1.32 0.60 1.42
CA ILE A 14 1.51 1.08 0.04
C ILE A 14 2.98 0.89 -0.34
N LEU A 15 3.23 0.29 -1.50
CA LEU A 15 4.53 0.27 -2.16
C LEU A 15 4.51 1.26 -3.33
N VAL A 16 5.41 2.23 -3.32
CA VAL A 16 5.54 3.24 -4.35
C VAL A 16 6.75 2.92 -5.22
N LEU A 17 6.52 2.83 -6.52
CA LEU A 17 7.54 2.60 -7.54
C LEU A 17 7.63 3.82 -8.44
N PRO A 18 8.83 4.27 -8.83
CA PRO A 18 8.98 5.46 -9.70
C PRO A 18 8.54 5.21 -11.15
N TYR A 19 8.66 3.97 -11.61
CA TYR A 19 8.39 3.60 -13.00
C TYR A 19 7.29 2.55 -13.08
N VAL A 20 6.35 2.79 -14.00
CA VAL A 20 5.24 1.85 -14.30
C VAL A 20 5.80 0.50 -14.78
N ALA A 21 6.95 0.51 -15.46
CA ALA A 21 7.63 -0.69 -15.94
C ALA A 21 7.99 -1.67 -14.80
N LEU A 22 8.35 -1.17 -13.62
CA LEU A 22 8.76 -2.00 -12.47
C LEU A 22 7.57 -2.63 -11.72
N VAL A 23 6.35 -2.14 -11.99
CA VAL A 23 5.15 -2.56 -11.27
C VAL A 23 4.86 -4.05 -11.46
N GLN A 24 4.94 -4.54 -12.70
CA GLN A 24 4.60 -5.93 -12.98
C GLN A 24 5.57 -6.91 -12.31
N GLU A 25 6.85 -6.58 -12.33
CA GLU A 25 7.90 -7.41 -11.72
C GLU A 25 7.76 -7.44 -10.20
N LYS A 26 7.69 -6.27 -9.55
CA LYS A 26 7.59 -6.16 -8.09
C LYS A 26 6.28 -6.76 -7.58
N LEU A 27 5.16 -6.64 -8.32
CA LEU A 27 3.91 -7.33 -7.99
C LEU A 27 4.03 -8.86 -8.10
N LYS A 28 4.69 -9.37 -9.15
CA LYS A 28 4.91 -10.81 -9.31
C LYS A 28 5.78 -11.36 -8.18
N TRP A 29 6.86 -10.65 -7.85
CA TRP A 29 7.74 -10.98 -6.73
C TRP A 29 7.00 -10.96 -5.39
N LEU A 30 6.23 -9.90 -5.11
CA LEU A 30 5.48 -9.78 -3.86
C LEU A 30 4.46 -10.90 -3.72
N ARG A 31 3.71 -11.22 -4.78
CA ARG A 31 2.76 -12.34 -4.79
C ARG A 31 3.44 -13.66 -4.44
N ARG A 32 4.62 -13.93 -4.98
CA ARG A 32 5.38 -15.15 -4.68
C ARG A 32 5.78 -15.25 -3.20
N ILE A 33 6.16 -14.14 -2.58
CA ILE A 33 6.59 -14.13 -1.17
C ILE A 33 5.40 -14.32 -0.23
N VAL A 34 4.26 -13.69 -0.52
CA VAL A 34 3.09 -13.77 0.37
C VAL A 34 2.25 -15.04 0.20
N GLN A 35 2.47 -15.82 -0.86
CA GLN A 35 1.76 -17.07 -1.12
C GLN A 35 1.89 -18.10 0.02
N GLY A 36 3.01 -18.08 0.76
CA GLY A 36 3.23 -18.98 1.90
C GLY A 36 2.83 -18.40 3.25
N LEU A 37 2.27 -17.18 3.30
CA LEU A 37 1.81 -16.56 4.53
C LEU A 37 0.33 -16.89 4.69
N GLU A 38 0.02 -17.87 5.55
CA GLU A 38 -1.36 -18.13 5.96
C GLU A 38 -1.95 -16.85 6.56
N LYS A 39 -2.98 -16.33 5.89
CA LYS A 39 -3.74 -15.20 6.37
C LYS A 39 -4.56 -15.69 7.56
N HIS A 40 -4.07 -15.50 8.78
CA HIS A 40 -4.93 -15.53 9.96
C HIS A 40 -5.86 -14.31 9.90
N VAL A 41 -6.81 -14.36 8.97
CA VAL A 41 -8.06 -13.64 9.13
C VAL A 41 -8.77 -14.49 10.17
N HIS A 42 -8.96 -13.96 11.37
CA HIS A 42 -9.88 -14.53 12.33
C HIS A 42 -11.25 -14.46 11.64
N ASP A 43 -11.63 -15.52 10.93
CA ASP A 43 -13.01 -15.80 10.59
C ASP A 43 -13.64 -16.28 11.90
N ASP A 44 -13.85 -15.36 12.83
CA ASP A 44 -14.90 -15.49 13.83
C ASP A 44 -16.22 -15.26 13.08
N ASP A 45 -16.65 -16.29 12.36
CA ASP A 45 -18.02 -16.46 11.86
C ASP A 45 -18.19 -17.98 11.61
N ASP A 46 -18.04 -18.78 12.68
CA ASP A 46 -18.81 -20.01 12.82
C ASP A 46 -20.27 -19.56 13.05
N ASP A 47 -21.05 -19.48 11.97
CA ASP A 47 -22.41 -20.02 11.94
C ASP A 47 -23.03 -19.87 10.55
N ASP A 48 -23.70 -20.94 10.16
CA ASP A 48 -24.55 -21.12 8.99
C ASP A 48 -25.41 -19.88 8.64
N GLU A 49 -25.15 -19.24 7.50
CA GLU A 49 -26.19 -19.04 6.47
C GLU A 49 -25.65 -18.40 5.19
N LYS A 50 -26.10 -18.95 4.06
CA LYS A 50 -25.97 -18.38 2.73
C LYS A 50 -26.42 -16.91 2.71
N THR A 51 -25.49 -15.98 2.67
CA THR A 51 -25.77 -14.65 2.12
C THR A 51 -24.68 -14.21 1.16
N ASP A 52 -25.12 -14.02 -0.07
CA ASP A 52 -24.39 -13.57 -1.25
C ASP A 52 -24.07 -12.06 -1.13
N LEU A 53 -23.39 -11.68 -0.04
CA LEU A 53 -23.00 -10.32 0.28
C LEU A 53 -21.48 -10.25 0.30
N ALA A 54 -20.88 -10.38 -0.89
CA ALA A 54 -19.49 -10.04 -1.10
C ALA A 54 -19.25 -8.61 -0.59
N LYS A 55 -18.61 -8.50 0.59
CA LYS A 55 -18.34 -7.25 1.30
C LYS A 55 -17.81 -6.20 0.29
N PRO A 56 -18.43 -5.02 0.14
CA PRO A 56 -18.13 -4.06 -0.94
C PRO A 56 -16.67 -3.60 -0.97
N TYR A 57 -15.98 -3.66 0.18
CA TYR A 57 -14.54 -3.45 0.32
C TYR A 57 -13.69 -4.36 -0.58
N HIS A 58 -14.09 -5.61 -0.80
CA HIS A 58 -13.29 -6.60 -1.53
C HIS A 58 -13.33 -6.38 -3.06
N GLN A 59 -14.47 -5.95 -3.59
CA GLN A 59 -14.63 -5.70 -5.03
C GLN A 59 -14.04 -4.36 -5.45
N HIS A 60 -14.18 -3.32 -4.61
CA HIS A 60 -13.59 -2.01 -4.89
C HIS A 60 -12.06 -2.12 -5.02
N TRP A 61 -11.43 -2.96 -4.19
CA TRP A 61 -9.97 -3.08 -4.16
C TRP A 61 -9.35 -3.93 -5.26
N LYS A 62 -10.06 -4.97 -5.77
CA LYS A 62 -9.66 -5.67 -7.01
C LYS A 62 -9.61 -4.70 -8.20
N LYS A 63 -10.41 -3.63 -8.16
CA LYS A 63 -10.38 -2.54 -9.14
C LYS A 63 -9.24 -1.55 -8.86
N LEU A 64 -8.95 -1.22 -7.60
CA LEU A 64 -7.80 -0.37 -7.20
C LEU A 64 -6.43 -0.99 -7.48
N GLN A 65 -6.29 -2.32 -7.44
CA GLN A 65 -5.07 -3.03 -7.87
C GLN A 65 -4.65 -2.66 -9.31
N LYS A 66 -5.56 -2.10 -10.11
CA LYS A 66 -5.34 -1.73 -11.51
C LYS A 66 -4.96 -0.27 -11.73
N SER A 67 -5.06 0.62 -10.73
CA SER A 67 -4.76 2.06 -10.90
C SER A 67 -3.45 2.45 -10.22
N ILE A 68 -2.41 2.53 -11.04
CA ILE A 68 -1.02 2.81 -10.70
C ILE A 68 -0.82 4.33 -10.53
N ARG A 69 -1.29 4.92 -9.43
CA ARG A 69 -0.85 6.26 -8.97
C ARG A 69 -0.92 6.37 -7.44
N ALA A 70 0.18 6.06 -6.75
CA ALA A 70 0.27 6.14 -5.29
C ALA A 70 -0.17 7.51 -4.72
N ASN A 71 0.22 8.62 -5.37
CA ASN A 71 -0.22 9.96 -4.99
C ASN A 71 -1.74 10.16 -5.08
N SER A 72 -2.40 9.56 -6.07
CA SER A 72 -3.87 9.60 -6.17
C SER A 72 -4.53 8.78 -5.08
N MET A 73 -3.97 7.60 -4.75
CA MET A 73 -4.48 6.76 -3.67
C MET A 73 -4.34 7.44 -2.30
N ILE A 74 -3.21 8.11 -2.05
CA ILE A 74 -3.00 8.87 -0.82
C ILE A 74 -3.98 10.05 -0.76
N ASN A 75 -4.16 10.80 -1.84
CA ASN A 75 -5.13 11.89 -1.88
C ASN A 75 -6.56 11.39 -1.59
N THR A 76 -7.00 10.29 -2.21
CA THR A 76 -8.32 9.70 -1.95
C THR A 76 -8.44 9.21 -0.50
N ALA A 77 -7.41 8.55 0.06
CA ALA A 77 -7.43 8.11 1.46
C ALA A 77 -7.51 9.28 2.45
N ILE A 78 -6.91 10.42 2.11
CA ILE A 78 -7.05 11.67 2.88
C ILE A 78 -8.47 12.21 2.77
N GLU A 79 -9.01 12.29 1.55
CA GLU A 79 -10.38 12.78 1.28
C GLU A 79 -11.45 11.94 2.01
N GLU A 80 -11.28 10.61 2.00
CA GLU A 80 -12.19 9.66 2.66
C GLU A 80 -11.91 9.50 4.17
N ARG A 81 -10.91 10.21 4.72
CA ARG A 81 -10.47 10.12 6.13
C ARG A 81 -10.04 8.73 6.62
N ILE A 82 -9.77 7.82 5.69
CA ILE A 82 -9.27 6.47 5.98
C ILE A 82 -7.74 6.40 6.05
N ILE A 83 -7.05 7.53 5.89
CA ILE A 83 -5.58 7.60 5.93
C ILE A 83 -4.99 7.11 7.28
N GLY A 84 -5.78 7.13 8.36
CA GLY A 84 -5.40 6.56 9.66
C GLY A 84 -5.20 5.05 9.63
N ASP A 85 -5.81 4.35 8.67
CA ASP A 85 -5.64 2.90 8.46
C ASP A 85 -4.33 2.58 7.73
N LEU A 86 -3.63 3.59 7.20
CA LEU A 86 -2.35 3.37 6.54
C LEU A 86 -1.27 3.10 7.59
N GLY A 87 -0.75 1.88 7.63
CA GLY A 87 0.28 1.48 8.58
C GLY A 87 1.70 1.79 8.10
N VAL A 88 1.95 1.63 6.81
CA VAL A 88 3.30 1.74 6.24
C VAL A 88 3.28 2.17 4.77
N VAL A 89 4.23 3.02 4.39
CA VAL A 89 4.53 3.40 3.01
C VAL A 89 5.98 3.02 2.72
N VAL A 90 6.20 2.25 1.67
CA VAL A 90 7.53 1.89 1.17
C VAL A 90 7.77 2.69 -0.10
N LEU A 91 8.85 3.46 -0.13
CA LEU A 91 9.35 4.19 -1.29
C LEU A 91 10.49 3.37 -1.87
N ASP A 92 10.26 2.80 -3.05
CA ASP A 92 11.31 2.13 -3.81
C ASP A 92 12.11 3.16 -4.62
N GLU A 93 13.36 2.86 -4.92
CA GLU A 93 14.26 3.70 -5.72
C GLU A 93 14.41 5.12 -5.16
N LEU A 94 14.86 5.25 -3.92
CA LEU A 94 14.99 6.56 -3.26
C LEU A 94 15.84 7.57 -4.05
N HIS A 95 16.79 7.10 -4.87
CA HIS A 95 17.61 7.93 -5.75
C HIS A 95 16.76 8.80 -6.70
N MET A 96 15.51 8.43 -6.94
CA MET A 96 14.56 9.21 -7.74
C MET A 96 14.21 10.56 -7.14
N LEU A 97 14.51 10.81 -5.85
CA LEU A 97 14.43 12.17 -5.30
C LEU A 97 15.35 13.15 -6.03
N ASP A 98 16.50 12.68 -6.53
CA ASP A 98 17.46 13.50 -7.27
C ASP A 98 17.08 13.64 -8.76
N ASP A 99 15.97 13.03 -9.21
CA ASP A 99 15.48 13.15 -10.59
C ASP A 99 14.88 14.55 -10.82
N GLU A 100 15.47 15.31 -11.73
CA GLU A 100 15.10 16.70 -12.04
C GLU A 100 13.63 16.85 -12.51
N HIS A 101 13.07 15.82 -13.14
CA HIS A 101 11.75 15.90 -13.75
C HIS A 101 10.65 15.34 -12.84
N ARG A 102 10.98 14.39 -11.95
CA ARG A 102 10.00 13.57 -11.24
C ARG A 102 10.24 13.48 -9.74
N GLY A 103 11.42 13.82 -9.25
CA GLY A 103 11.76 13.77 -7.82
C GLY A 103 10.81 14.59 -6.95
N TYR A 104 10.38 15.76 -7.45
CA TYR A 104 9.41 16.62 -6.76
C TYR A 104 8.08 15.90 -6.41
N LEU A 105 7.66 14.89 -7.20
CA LEU A 105 6.44 14.13 -6.91
C LEU A 105 6.59 13.26 -5.67
N MET A 106 7.78 12.71 -5.47
CA MET A 106 8.12 11.90 -4.31
C MET A 106 8.33 12.79 -3.07
N GLU A 107 9.04 13.91 -3.22
CA GLU A 107 9.17 14.92 -2.15
C GLU A 107 7.80 15.40 -1.67
N LEU A 108 6.91 15.76 -2.59
CA LEU A 108 5.56 16.22 -2.26
C LEU A 108 4.76 15.14 -1.53
N MET A 109 4.87 13.88 -1.95
CA MET A 109 4.20 12.75 -1.30
C MET A 109 4.70 12.54 0.13
N VAL A 110 6.02 12.52 0.33
CA VAL A 110 6.64 12.35 1.65
C VAL A 110 6.28 13.51 2.56
N THR A 111 6.36 14.74 2.05
CA THR A 111 5.98 15.95 2.80
C THR A 111 4.53 15.88 3.28
N LYS A 112 3.59 15.49 2.43
CA LYS A 112 2.19 15.28 2.85
C LYS A 112 2.08 14.24 3.95
N LEU A 113 2.72 13.07 3.80
CA LEU A 113 2.66 11.99 4.79
C LEU A 113 3.21 12.42 6.16
N LEU A 114 4.31 13.18 6.17
CA LEU A 114 4.92 13.73 7.38
C LEU A 114 4.03 14.79 8.05
N LEU A 115 3.34 15.63 7.26
CA LEU A 115 2.47 16.69 7.78
C LEU A 115 1.13 16.18 8.32
N LEU A 116 0.67 14.99 7.91
CA LEU A 116 -0.60 14.41 8.37
C LEU A 116 -0.58 13.95 9.84
N GLN A 117 0.61 13.89 10.47
CA GLN A 117 0.80 13.48 11.87
C GLN A 117 0.14 12.14 12.24
N GLN A 118 0.04 11.23 11.27
CA GLN A 118 -0.48 9.88 11.49
C GLN A 118 0.65 8.92 11.87
N ASN A 119 0.31 7.80 12.52
CA ASN A 119 1.27 6.74 12.84
C ASN A 119 1.56 5.84 11.63
N ILE A 120 2.09 6.47 10.57
CA ILE A 120 2.51 5.83 9.32
C ILE A 120 4.03 5.65 9.37
N GLN A 121 4.50 4.43 9.21
CA GLN A 121 5.94 4.20 9.00
C GLN A 121 6.29 4.44 7.55
N ILE A 122 7.28 5.30 7.30
CA ILE A 122 7.84 5.50 5.97
C ILE A 122 9.17 4.73 5.90
N ILE A 123 9.30 3.87 4.89
CA ILE A 123 10.53 3.11 4.62
C ILE A 123 11.00 3.53 3.23
N ALA A 124 12.21 4.07 3.16
CA ALA A 124 12.85 4.37 1.88
C ALA A 124 13.89 3.30 1.58
N VAL A 125 13.84 2.74 0.37
CA VAL A 125 14.76 1.70 -0.10
C VAL A 125 15.72 2.34 -1.11
N PRO A 126 17.03 2.44 -0.79
CA PRO A 126 18.03 2.86 -1.77
C PRO A 126 18.24 1.75 -2.81
N ASP A 127 18.77 2.12 -3.97
CA ASP A 127 19.03 1.18 -5.04
C ASP A 127 20.14 0.18 -4.64
N ASN A 128 20.01 -1.07 -5.09
CA ASN A 128 21.08 -2.06 -4.95
C ASN A 128 21.89 -2.03 -6.25
N GLY A 129 22.84 -1.10 -6.34
CA GLY A 129 23.80 -1.04 -7.44
C GLY A 129 24.55 -2.35 -7.67
#